data_AF-A0A7J6V4Z8-F1
#
_entry.id   AF-A0A7J6V4Z8-F1
#
_cell.length_a   1.000
_cell.length_b   1.000
_cell.length_c   1.000
_cell.angle_alpha   90.00
_cell.angle_beta   90.00
_cell.angle_gamma   90.00
#
_symmetry.space_group_name_H-M   'P 1'
#
loop_
_entity.id
_entity.type
_entity.pdbx_description
1 polymer ?
#
loop_
_entity_poly.entity_id
_entity_poly.type
_entity_poly.pdbx_seq_one_letter_code
_entity_poly.pdbx_strand_id
1 'polypeptide(L)'
;VQQAGCGKFALRALSQCLAKEFQPLGIHVAHIIIDGIVGAPRSSSSMSQREQESDLGDDSLDPDALAQTYWNLHIQDRTSWTQEIDVRSSNYRYF
;
A
#
# COMPACT_ATOMS: atom_id res chain seq x y z
N VAL A 1 11.75 1.83 12.23
CA VAL A 1 13.07 1.38 11.72
C VAL A 1 13.16 1.75 10.25
N GLN A 2 13.80 2.89 9.96
CA GLN A 2 13.82 3.50 8.64
C GLN A 2 15.19 3.32 8.00
N GLN A 3 15.63 2.08 7.78
CA GLN A 3 16.80 1.76 6.95
C GLN A 3 16.70 0.35 6.37
N ALA A 4 16.30 0.25 5.11
CA ALA A 4 16.48 -0.94 4.29
C ALA A 4 16.66 -0.57 2.80
N GLY A 5 17.84 -0.03 2.49
CA GLY A 5 18.55 -0.19 1.22
C GLY A 5 18.32 0.88 0.16
N CYS A 6 19.41 1.36 -0.45
CA CYS A 6 19.41 2.25 -1.62
C CYS A 6 18.38 1.84 -2.71
N GLY A 7 18.06 0.54 -2.83
CA GLY A 7 17.06 0.05 -3.77
C GLY A 7 15.65 0.61 -3.58
N LYS A 8 15.16 0.79 -2.34
CA LYS A 8 13.80 1.36 -2.12
C LYS A 8 13.77 2.86 -2.42
N PHE A 9 14.84 3.57 -2.08
CA PHE A 9 15.02 4.97 -2.45
C PHE A 9 15.13 5.14 -3.97
N ALA A 10 15.87 4.25 -4.65
CA ALA A 10 15.98 4.24 -6.10
C ALA A 10 14.63 3.98 -6.78
N LEU A 11 13.80 3.07 -6.24
CA LEU A 11 12.46 2.81 -6.77
C LEU A 11 11.54 4.04 -6.64
N ARG A 12 11.57 4.71 -5.48
CA ARG A 12 10.83 5.96 -5.27
C ARG A 12 11.30 7.05 -6.25
N ALA A 13 12.61 7.22 -6.42
CA ALA A 13 13.17 8.18 -7.35
C ALA A 13 12.80 7.85 -8.81
N LEU A 14 12.88 6.58 -9.21
CA LEU A 14 12.48 6.11 -10.54
C LEU A 14 11.01 6.41 -10.81
N SER A 15 10.13 6.11 -9.85
CA SER A 15 8.70 6.38 -9.99
C SER A 15 8.42 7.87 -10.20
N GLN A 16 9.14 8.75 -9.49
CA GLN A 16 9.02 10.20 -9.69
C GLN A 16 9.54 10.67 -11.05
N CYS A 17 10.61 10.06 -11.56
CA CYS A 17 11.10 10.35 -12.92
C CYS A 17 10.06 9.95 -13.97
N LEU A 18 9.53 8.73 -13.88
CA LEU A 18 8.48 8.24 -14.78
C LEU A 18 7.22 9.11 -14.71
N ALA A 19 6.81 9.49 -13.50
CA ALA A 19 5.69 10.39 -13.31
C ALA A 19 5.88 11.70 -14.08
N LYS A 20 7.05 12.35 -13.98
CA LYS A 20 7.33 13.62 -14.69
C LYS A 20 7.33 13.47 -16.21
N GLU A 21 7.81 12.34 -16.72
CA GLU A 21 7.90 12.06 -18.16
C GLU A 21 6.55 11.68 -18.76
N PHE A 22 5.76 10.89 -18.04
CA PHE A 22 4.54 10.28 -18.55
C PHE A 22 3.24 11.00 -18.14
N GLN A 23 3.26 11.86 -17.10
CA GLN A 23 2.10 12.70 -16.76
C GLN A 23 1.60 13.55 -17.95
N PRO A 24 2.47 14.25 -18.69
CA PRO A 24 2.07 15.06 -19.84
C PRO A 24 1.43 14.24 -20.97
N LEU A 25 1.73 12.94 -21.03
CA LEU A 25 1.18 11.99 -22.01
C LEU A 25 -0.16 11.39 -21.57
N GLY A 26 -0.68 11.79 -20.41
CA GLY A 26 -1.95 11.29 -19.90
C GLY A 26 -1.85 9.96 -19.15
N ILE A 27 -0.65 9.54 -18.74
CA ILE A 27 -0.42 8.31 -17.99
C ILE A 27 -0.21 8.64 -16.52
N HIS A 28 -1.02 8.03 -15.66
CA HIS A 28 -0.91 8.16 -14.21
C HIS A 28 0.09 7.13 -13.66
N VAL A 29 1.14 7.62 -13.00
CA VAL A 29 2.11 6.80 -12.26
C VAL A 29 1.91 7.10 -10.77
N ALA A 30 1.77 6.06 -9.95
CA ALA A 30 1.63 6.19 -8.50
C ALA A 30 2.56 5.20 -7.79
N HIS A 31 3.19 5.66 -6.71
CA HIS A 31 4.04 4.84 -5.84
C HIS A 31 3.31 4.53 -4.53
N ILE A 32 3.00 3.25 -4.28
CA ILE A 32 2.35 2.81 -3.05
C ILE A 32 3.40 2.18 -2.13
N ILE A 33 3.54 2.73 -0.94
CA ILE A 33 4.38 2.23 0.15
C ILE A 33 3.45 1.49 1.12
N ILE A 34 3.77 0.23 1.39
CA ILE A 34 3.03 -0.60 2.34
C ILE A 34 3.98 -0.89 3.49
N ASP A 35 3.73 -0.26 4.63
CA ASP A 35 4.50 -0.45 5.86
C ASP A 35 3.69 -1.30 6.85
N GLY A 36 3.88 -2.62 6.78
CA GLY A 36 3.22 -3.59 7.63
C GLY A 36 3.10 -4.97 6.99
N ILE A 37 2.61 -5.92 7.77
CA ILE A 37 2.29 -7.27 7.30
C ILE A 37 0.85 -7.23 6.78
N VAL A 38 0.65 -7.56 5.51
CA VAL A 38 -0.69 -7.69 4.92
C VAL A 38 -1.29 -9.03 5.36
N GLY A 39 -2.49 -8.97 5.94
CA GLY A 39 -3.21 -10.14 6.44
C GLY A 39 -3.60 -11.12 5.34
N ALA A 40 -4.02 -12.32 5.73
CA ALA A 40 -4.54 -13.30 4.77
C ALA A 40 -5.83 -12.78 4.11
N PRO A 41 -6.08 -13.10 2.83
CA PRO A 41 -7.35 -12.75 2.20
C PRO A 41 -8.51 -13.43 2.92
N ARG A 42 -9.61 -12.70 3.15
CA ARG A 42 -10.84 -13.22 3.78
C ARG A 42 -11.49 -14.43 3.07
N SER A 43 -11.00 -14.84 1.90
CA SER A 43 -11.55 -15.95 1.13
C SER A 43 -10.93 -17.33 1.44
N SER A 44 -9.99 -17.46 2.39
CA SER A 44 -9.62 -18.78 2.88
C SER A 44 -10.81 -19.38 3.66
N SER A 45 -11.49 -20.30 3.00
CA SER A 45 -12.66 -21.04 3.46
C SER A 45 -12.31 -22.04 4.57
N SER A 46 -11.80 -21.54 5.70
CA SER A 46 -11.51 -22.34 6.88
C SER A 46 -12.02 -21.59 8.10
N MET A 47 -13.20 -21.99 8.57
CA MET A 47 -13.82 -21.49 9.80
C MET A 47 -12.90 -21.59 11.03
N SER A 48 -11.85 -22.43 10.95
CA SER A 48 -10.79 -22.62 11.94
C SER A 48 -9.67 -21.56 11.91
N GLN A 49 -9.61 -20.67 10.90
CA GLN A 49 -8.58 -19.61 10.81
C GLN A 49 -9.03 -18.30 11.46
N ARG A 50 -10.35 -18.11 11.68
CA ARG A 50 -10.91 -16.97 12.42
C ARG A 50 -10.43 -16.91 13.88
N GLU A 51 -10.10 -18.04 14.47
CA GLU A 51 -9.57 -18.12 15.85
C GLU A 51 -8.06 -17.79 15.90
N GLN A 52 -7.34 -17.91 14.77
CA GLN A 52 -5.93 -17.48 14.67
C GLN A 52 -5.79 -16.01 14.25
N GLU A 53 -6.73 -15.45 13.48
CA GLU A 53 -6.77 -14.00 13.17
C GLU A 53 -7.08 -13.13 14.39
N SER A 54 -7.71 -13.67 15.44
CA SER A 54 -7.84 -12.97 16.72
C SER A 54 -6.56 -12.95 17.56
N ASP A 55 -5.55 -13.75 17.19
CA ASP A 55 -4.28 -13.90 17.93
C ASP A 55 -3.07 -13.34 17.15
N LEU A 56 -3.21 -13.16 15.83
CA LEU A 56 -2.36 -12.30 15.01
C LEU A 56 -2.77 -10.86 15.27
N GLY A 57 -2.21 -10.30 16.34
CA GLY A 57 -2.56 -9.00 16.88
C GLY A 57 -2.75 -7.88 15.84
N ASP A 58 -3.54 -6.91 16.28
CA ASP A 58 -3.90 -5.57 15.79
C ASP A 58 -2.96 -4.81 14.82
N ASP A 59 -1.75 -5.32 14.57
CA ASP A 59 -0.66 -4.78 13.75
C ASP A 59 -0.71 -5.18 12.26
N SER A 60 -1.61 -6.07 11.83
CA SER A 60 -1.74 -6.45 10.41
C SER A 60 -2.62 -5.50 9.61
N LEU A 61 -2.24 -5.23 8.36
CA LEU A 61 -3.04 -4.45 7.40
C LEU A 61 -4.16 -5.30 6.80
N ASP A 62 -5.40 -4.79 6.86
CA ASP A 62 -6.56 -5.43 6.22
C ASP A 62 -6.40 -5.39 4.68
N PRO A 63 -6.35 -6.54 3.99
CA PRO A 63 -6.22 -6.59 2.54
C PRO A 63 -7.38 -5.91 1.80
N ASP A 64 -8.59 -5.88 2.36
CA ASP A 64 -9.74 -5.21 1.74
C ASP A 64 -9.58 -3.69 1.78
N ALA A 65 -9.08 -3.15 2.89
CA ALA A 65 -8.77 -1.73 3.02
C ALA A 65 -7.62 -1.31 2.08
N LEU A 66 -6.62 -2.19 1.91
CA LEU A 66 -5.55 -1.97 0.94
C LEU A 66 -6.10 -1.98 -0.50
N ALA A 67 -6.95 -2.95 -0.84
CA ALA A 67 -7.59 -3.03 -2.15
C ALA A 67 -8.44 -1.78 -2.45
N GLN A 68 -9.17 -1.27 -1.46
CA GLN A 68 -9.91 -0.02 -1.58
C GLN A 68 -9.00 1.17 -1.88
N THR A 69 -7.80 1.21 -1.30
CA THR A 69 -6.80 2.24 -1.60
C THR A 69 -6.36 2.19 -3.07
N TYR A 70 -6.09 1.00 -3.61
CA TYR A 70 -5.80 0.83 -5.04
C TYR A 70 -6.97 1.23 -5.93
N TRP A 71 -8.20 0.89 -5.53
CA TRP A 71 -9.40 1.28 -6.25
C TRP A 71 -9.56 2.80 -6.31
N ASN A 72 -9.36 3.47 -5.17
CA ASN A 72 -9.44 4.93 -5.08
C ASN A 72 -8.42 5.63 -5.98
N LEU A 73 -7.20 5.07 -6.10
CA LEU A 73 -6.20 5.55 -7.05
C LEU A 73 -6.62 5.36 -8.51
N HIS A 74 -7.20 4.21 -8.83
CA HIS A 74 -7.63 3.89 -10.20
C HIS A 74 -8.76 4.81 -10.71
N ILE A 75 -9.67 5.21 -9.82
CA ILE A 75 -10.84 6.03 -10.17
C ILE A 75 -10.59 7.54 -10.07
N GLN A 76 -9.36 7.99 -9.77
CA GLN A 76 -9.07 9.42 -9.64
C GLN A 76 -9.33 10.16 -10.96
N ASP A 77 -9.83 11.39 -10.82
CA ASP A 77 -10.00 12.28 -11.96
C ASP A 77 -8.65 12.61 -12.60
N ARG A 78 -8.63 12.72 -13.93
CA ARG A 78 -7.40 13.02 -14.70
C ARG A 78 -6.76 14.36 -14.35
N THR A 79 -7.50 15.27 -13.73
CA THR A 79 -6.99 16.57 -13.27
C THR A 79 -6.26 16.49 -11.94
N SER A 80 -6.44 15.41 -11.16
CA SER A 80 -5.97 15.31 -9.77
C SER A 80 -5.41 13.92 -9.49
N TRP A 81 -4.14 13.72 -9.84
CA TRP A 81 -3.43 12.46 -9.64
C TRP A 81 -2.55 12.44 -8.41
N THR A 82 -2.71 11.40 -7.61
CA THR A 82 -1.83 11.12 -6.48
C THR A 82 -0.56 10.41 -6.95
N GLN A 83 0.60 10.97 -6.60
CA GLN A 83 1.90 10.43 -6.96
C GLN A 83 2.41 9.38 -5.95
N GLU A 84 2.04 9.53 -4.69
CA GLU A 84 2.53 8.66 -3.63
C GLU A 84 1.49 8.48 -2.53
N ILE A 85 1.37 7.25 -2.04
CA ILE A 85 0.57 6.89 -0.87
C ILE A 85 1.41 6.03 0.06
N ASP A 86 1.35 6.32 1.35
CA ASP A 86 1.96 5.52 2.41
C ASP A 86 0.85 4.91 3.28
N VAL A 87 0.74 3.58 3.23
CA VAL A 87 -0.28 2.79 3.93
C VAL A 87 0.39 2.05 5.08
N ARG A 88 -0.13 2.24 6.30
CA ARG A 88 0.38 1.64 7.53
C ARG A 88 -0.77 1.19 8.42
N SER A 89 -0.54 0.20 9.28
CA SER A 89 -1.55 -0.25 10.24
C SER A 89 -1.88 0.86 11.24
N SER A 90 -3.16 0.95 11.66
CA SER A 90 -3.60 1.94 12.66
C SER A 90 -2.97 1.72 14.03
N ASN A 91 -2.64 0.46 14.36
CA ASN A 91 -2.08 0.11 15.67
C ASN A 91 -0.57 -0.03 15.67
N TYR A 92 0.09 0.51 14.64
CA TYR A 92 1.55 0.56 14.49
C TYR A 92 2.23 1.02 15.80
N ARG A 93 2.54 0.07 16.67
CA ARG A 93 3.12 0.32 17.99
C ARG A 93 4.63 0.24 17.88
N TYR A 94 5.27 1.40 17.86
CA TYR A 94 6.67 1.54 18.22
C TYR A 94 6.79 2.51 19.40
N PHE A 95 6.67 1.97 20.62
CA PHE A 95 7.39 2.40 21.81
C PHE A 95 7.76 1.16 22.63
#